data_AF-W7DHT5-F1
#
_entry.id   AF-W7DHT5-F1
#
_cell.length_a   1.000
_cell.length_b   1.000
_cell.length_c   1.000
_cell.angle_alpha   90.00
_cell.angle_beta   90.00
_cell.angle_gamma   90.00
#
_symmetry.space_group_name_H-M   'P 1'
#
loop_
_entity.id
_entity.type
_entity.pdbx_description
1 polymer ?
#
loop_
_entity_poly.entity_id
_entity_poly.type
_entity_poly.pdbx_seq_one_letter_code
_entity_poly.pdbx_strand_id
1 'polypeptide(L)'
;MIRIHLKKTETKKENTSGTKKESTTVDDGNGNKVTVDENGVSAETSDGAEAKAKKDGTVTVDDGKGNSVDNDGKAESSDGAKRVVNPDGSVTVDDGNGKVVTTDKDGKVTVENK
;
A
#
# COMPACT_ATOMS: atom_id res chain seq x y z
N MET A 1 -35.47 -4.40 25.55
CA MET A 1 -34.33 -5.30 25.24
C MET A 1 -33.35 -4.52 24.39
N ILE A 2 -32.15 -4.24 24.89
CA ILE A 2 -31.08 -3.60 24.10
C ILE A 2 -30.17 -4.74 23.61
N ARG A 3 -30.14 -4.98 22.29
CA ARG A 3 -29.11 -5.83 21.68
C ARG A 3 -27.87 -4.98 21.46
N ILE A 4 -26.85 -5.19 22.29
CA ILE A 4 -25.51 -4.68 22.02
C ILE A 4 -24.89 -5.61 20.97
N HIS A 5 -24.63 -5.11 19.77
CA HIS A 5 -23.86 -5.84 18.76
C HIS A 5 -22.39 -5.83 19.21
N LEU A 6 -21.89 -6.96 19.73
CA LEU A 6 -20.46 -7.16 19.95
C LEU A 6 -19.77 -7.30 18.59
N LYS A 7 -18.84 -6.38 18.28
CA LYS A 7 -17.97 -6.49 17.09
C LYS A 7 -17.09 -7.74 17.23
N LYS A 8 -16.99 -8.54 16.15
CA LYS A 8 -16.27 -9.82 16.15
C LYS A 8 -14.77 -9.55 15.99
N THR A 9 -14.01 -9.68 17.07
CA THR A 9 -12.53 -9.66 17.04
C THR A 9 -12.04 -11.06 16.72
N GLU A 10 -11.31 -11.26 15.61
CA GLU A 10 -10.70 -12.56 15.29
C GLU A 10 -9.19 -12.47 15.53
N THR A 11 -8.72 -13.17 16.57
CA THR A 11 -7.29 -13.33 16.85
C THR A 11 -6.82 -14.64 16.24
N LYS A 12 -6.01 -14.58 15.18
CA LYS A 12 -5.41 -15.77 14.57
C LYS A 12 -4.01 -15.96 15.14
N LYS A 13 -3.80 -17.07 15.85
CA LYS A 13 -2.48 -17.52 16.32
C LYS A 13 -2.00 -18.65 15.41
N GLU A 14 -1.14 -18.33 14.45
CA GLU A 14 -0.45 -19.38 13.68
C GLU A 14 0.87 -19.74 14.37
N ASN A 15 0.92 -20.94 14.95
CA ASN A 15 2.16 -21.54 15.44
C ASN A 15 2.93 -22.10 14.23
N THR A 16 3.75 -21.27 13.59
CA THR A 16 4.87 -21.77 12.79
C THR A 16 6.10 -21.89 13.69
N SER A 17 6.82 -23.00 13.55
CA SER A 17 7.96 -23.42 14.38
C SER A 17 8.97 -22.28 14.63
N GLY A 18 8.82 -21.54 15.74
CA GLY A 18 9.88 -20.68 16.30
C GLY A 18 9.50 -19.25 16.70
N THR A 19 8.40 -18.67 16.19
CA THR A 19 7.99 -17.29 16.55
C THR A 19 6.48 -17.20 16.56
N LYS A 20 5.89 -16.85 17.70
CA LYS A 20 4.46 -16.65 17.84
C LYS A 20 4.09 -15.32 17.16
N LYS A 21 3.74 -15.36 15.88
CA LYS A 21 3.22 -14.18 15.17
C LYS A 21 1.79 -13.96 15.64
N GLU A 22 1.61 -13.01 16.56
CA GLU A 22 0.28 -12.59 16.99
C GLU A 22 -0.24 -11.57 15.97
N SER A 23 -1.34 -11.92 15.32
CA SER A 23 -2.08 -11.03 14.44
C SER A 23 -3.48 -10.85 15.00
N THR A 24 -3.93 -9.60 15.02
CA THR A 24 -5.31 -9.25 15.41
C THR A 24 -5.97 -8.56 14.24
N THR A 25 -7.09 -9.11 13.78
CA THR A 25 -7.92 -8.49 12.74
C THR A 25 -9.27 -8.08 13.32
N VAL A 26 -9.69 -6.86 12.98
CA VAL A 26 -10.96 -6.26 13.40
C VAL A 26 -11.72 -5.81 12.18
N ASP A 27 -13.01 -6.12 12.12
CA ASP A 27 -13.95 -5.55 11.15
C ASP A 27 -14.51 -4.23 11.68
N ASP A 28 -14.50 -3.16 10.88
CA ASP A 28 -14.99 -1.86 11.31
C ASP A 28 -16.53 -1.78 11.39
N GLY A 29 -17.23 -2.75 10.78
CA GLY A 29 -18.69 -2.82 10.65
C GLY A 29 -19.22 -2.29 9.32
N ASN A 30 -18.34 -1.78 8.46
CA ASN A 30 -18.61 -1.26 7.13
C ASN A 30 -18.05 -2.17 6.04
N GLY A 31 -17.55 -3.36 6.41
CA GLY A 31 -16.91 -4.31 5.49
C GLY A 31 -15.41 -4.08 5.32
N ASN A 32 -14.82 -3.12 6.03
CA ASN A 32 -13.37 -2.93 6.03
C ASN A 32 -12.74 -3.71 7.17
N LYS A 33 -11.50 -4.17 6.98
CA LYS A 33 -10.74 -4.93 7.97
C LYS A 33 -9.47 -4.19 8.32
N VAL A 34 -9.15 -4.11 9.60
CA VAL A 34 -7.88 -3.61 10.11
C VAL A 34 -7.13 -4.76 10.74
N THR A 35 -5.91 -5.01 10.28
CA THR A 35 -5.02 -6.04 10.81
C THR A 35 -3.80 -5.41 11.44
N VAL A 36 -3.45 -5.84 12.65
CA VAL A 36 -2.21 -5.46 13.34
C VAL A 36 -1.40 -6.70 13.58
N ASP A 37 -0.13 -6.68 13.16
CA ASP A 37 0.82 -7.78 13.32
C ASP A 37 2.24 -7.30 13.64
N GLU A 38 3.21 -8.22 13.58
CA GLU A 38 4.62 -7.92 13.79
C GLU A 38 5.25 -7.06 12.69
N ASN A 39 4.62 -6.91 11.52
CA ASN A 39 5.13 -6.12 10.40
C ASN A 39 4.56 -4.70 10.42
N GLY A 40 3.39 -4.50 11.01
CA GLY A 40 2.78 -3.18 11.14
C GLY A 40 1.26 -3.23 11.27
N VAL A 41 0.61 -2.27 10.62
CA VAL A 41 -0.84 -2.17 10.51
C VAL A 41 -1.23 -2.19 9.05
N SER A 42 -2.22 -2.99 8.69
CA SER A 42 -2.90 -2.90 7.39
C SER A 42 -4.38 -2.63 7.56
N ALA A 43 -4.97 -1.96 6.57
CA ALA A 43 -6.39 -1.73 6.45
C ALA A 43 -6.83 -2.08 5.03
N GLU A 44 -7.79 -2.98 4.90
CA GLU A 44 -8.35 -3.44 3.63
C GLU A 44 -9.80 -2.98 3.55
N THR A 45 -10.19 -2.36 2.44
CA THR A 45 -11.56 -1.94 2.16
C THR A 45 -12.34 -3.03 1.42
N SER A 46 -13.67 -2.95 1.45
CA SER A 46 -14.53 -3.96 0.82
C SER A 46 -14.37 -4.08 -0.72
N ASP A 47 -13.80 -3.06 -1.37
CA ASP A 47 -13.49 -3.05 -2.80
C ASP A 47 -12.09 -3.58 -3.13
N GLY A 48 -11.34 -4.04 -2.12
CA GLY A 48 -10.03 -4.69 -2.26
C GLY A 48 -8.85 -3.73 -2.20
N ALA A 49 -9.05 -2.42 -2.02
CA ALA A 49 -7.95 -1.51 -1.77
C ALA A 49 -7.33 -1.77 -0.38
N GLU A 50 -6.02 -1.58 -0.26
CA GLU A 50 -5.29 -1.88 0.97
C GLU A 50 -4.26 -0.79 1.29
N ALA A 51 -4.29 -0.28 2.52
CA ALA A 51 -3.24 0.58 3.06
C ALA A 51 -2.39 -0.20 4.07
N LYS A 52 -1.07 -0.10 4.01
CA LYS A 52 -0.12 -0.72 4.95
C LYS A 52 0.79 0.34 5.52
N ALA A 53 0.93 0.37 6.84
CA ALA A 53 1.95 1.14 7.55
C ALA A 53 2.87 0.17 8.28
N LYS A 54 4.14 0.12 7.86
CA LYS A 54 5.16 -0.78 8.42
C LYS A 54 5.85 -0.14 9.63
N LYS A 55 6.49 -0.97 10.45
CA LYS A 55 7.28 -0.51 11.61
C LYS A 55 8.45 0.41 11.26
N ASP A 56 9.00 0.30 10.04
CA ASP A 56 10.08 1.16 9.54
C ASP A 56 9.58 2.55 9.09
N GLY A 57 8.27 2.82 9.18
CA GLY A 57 7.65 4.06 8.76
C GLY A 57 7.21 4.08 7.29
N THR A 58 7.53 3.03 6.51
CA THR A 58 7.04 2.90 5.14
C THR A 58 5.53 2.77 5.14
N VAL A 59 4.86 3.56 4.31
CA VAL A 59 3.42 3.46 4.07
C VAL A 59 3.18 3.19 2.59
N THR A 60 2.35 2.21 2.27
CA THR A 60 1.92 1.89 0.90
C THR A 60 0.41 1.84 0.83
N VAL A 61 -0.17 2.36 -0.25
CA VAL A 61 -1.59 2.25 -0.57
C VAL A 61 -1.72 1.56 -1.93
N ASP A 62 -2.46 0.48 -1.99
CA ASP A 62 -2.85 -0.25 -3.20
C ASP A 62 -4.36 -0.05 -3.44
N ASP A 63 -4.77 0.16 -4.68
CA ASP A 63 -6.17 0.43 -5.06
C ASP A 63 -7.00 -0.84 -5.36
N GLY A 64 -6.43 -2.03 -5.16
CA GLY A 64 -7.04 -3.32 -5.45
C GLY A 64 -7.12 -3.64 -6.95
N LYS A 65 -6.62 -2.76 -7.82
CA LYS A 65 -6.66 -2.87 -9.29
C LYS A 65 -5.27 -2.93 -9.90
N GLY A 66 -4.25 -3.14 -9.08
CA GLY A 66 -2.85 -3.23 -9.49
C GLY A 66 -2.14 -1.89 -9.56
N ASN A 67 -2.72 -0.82 -9.03
CA ASN A 67 -2.02 0.45 -8.85
C ASN A 67 -1.69 0.66 -7.37
N SER A 68 -0.49 1.14 -7.09
CA SER A 68 -0.07 1.46 -5.73
C SER A 68 0.80 2.70 -5.67
N VAL A 69 0.90 3.29 -4.48
CA VAL A 69 1.79 4.41 -4.17
C VAL A 69 2.35 4.27 -2.77
N ASP A 70 3.62 4.63 -2.57
CA ASP A 70 4.24 4.73 -1.26
C ASP A 70 4.36 6.18 -0.76
N ASN A 71 4.74 6.34 0.52
CA ASN A 71 4.94 7.65 1.14
C ASN A 71 6.14 8.44 0.61
N ASP A 72 6.98 7.85 -0.24
CA ASP A 72 8.06 8.52 -0.95
C ASP A 72 7.62 9.00 -2.35
N GLY A 73 6.35 8.81 -2.71
CA GLY A 73 5.80 9.20 -4.01
C GLY A 73 6.19 8.26 -5.14
N LYS A 74 6.69 7.06 -4.85
CA LYS A 74 6.88 6.00 -5.84
C LYS A 74 5.55 5.30 -6.06
N ALA A 75 5.10 5.26 -7.29
CA ALA A 75 3.89 4.58 -7.71
C ALA A 75 4.21 3.50 -8.73
N GLU A 76 3.52 2.37 -8.61
CA GLU A 76 3.49 1.32 -9.62
C GLU A 76 2.06 1.26 -10.17
N SER A 77 1.92 1.06 -11.47
CA SER A 77 0.61 0.93 -12.11
C SER A 77 0.46 -0.45 -12.71
N SER A 78 -0.78 -0.84 -12.96
CA SER A 78 -1.15 -2.14 -13.55
C SER A 78 -0.55 -2.39 -14.94
N ASP A 79 -0.09 -1.34 -15.63
CA ASP A 79 0.68 -1.41 -16.88
C ASP A 79 2.16 -1.84 -16.68
N GLY A 80 2.59 -2.01 -15.42
CA GLY A 80 3.97 -2.31 -15.04
C GLY A 80 4.89 -1.10 -14.98
N ALA A 81 4.42 0.09 -15.37
CA ALA A 81 5.23 1.29 -15.35
C ALA A 81 5.38 1.85 -13.94
N LYS A 82 6.60 2.32 -13.64
CA LYS A 82 6.98 2.88 -12.35
C LYS A 82 7.08 4.39 -12.47
N ARG A 83 6.44 5.11 -11.55
CA ARG A 83 6.36 6.57 -11.54
C ARG A 83 6.93 7.08 -10.22
N VAL A 84 7.69 8.15 -10.25
CA VAL A 84 8.25 8.76 -9.04
C VAL A 84 8.03 10.26 -9.11
N VAL A 85 7.38 10.80 -8.08
CA VAL A 85 7.35 12.26 -7.84
C VAL A 85 8.56 12.60 -6.97
N ASN A 86 9.51 13.34 -7.53
CA ASN A 86 10.73 13.71 -6.83
C ASN A 86 10.49 14.93 -5.92
N PRO A 87 11.29 15.11 -4.86
CA PRO A 87 11.16 16.27 -3.96
C PRO A 87 11.31 17.64 -4.63
N ASP A 88 11.95 17.72 -5.80
CA ASP A 88 12.07 18.94 -6.60
C ASP A 88 10.85 19.25 -7.48
N GLY A 89 9.81 18.41 -7.42
CA GLY A 89 8.59 18.51 -8.20
C GLY A 89 8.67 17.88 -9.60
N SER A 90 9.82 17.33 -9.99
CA SER A 90 9.91 16.55 -11.23
C SER A 90 9.22 15.20 -11.10
N VAL A 91 8.78 14.66 -12.24
CA VAL A 91 8.17 13.33 -12.32
C VAL A 91 8.99 12.46 -13.26
N THR A 92 9.40 11.29 -12.78
CA THR A 92 10.07 10.27 -13.58
C THR A 92 9.12 9.11 -13.85
N VAL A 93 9.07 8.62 -15.08
CA VAL A 93 8.29 7.45 -15.51
C VAL A 93 9.24 6.46 -16.20
N ASP A 94 9.42 5.28 -15.62
CA ASP A 94 10.07 4.12 -16.24
C ASP A 94 8.97 3.20 -16.76
N ASP A 95 8.91 3.00 -18.09
CA ASP A 95 7.87 2.20 -18.73
C ASP A 95 8.07 0.68 -18.60
N GLY A 96 9.14 0.25 -17.92
CA GLY A 96 9.50 -1.16 -17.75
C GLY A 96 10.11 -1.81 -18.99
N ASN A 97 10.14 -1.12 -20.13
CA ASN A 97 10.68 -1.59 -21.40
C ASN A 97 11.99 -0.87 -21.79
N GLY A 98 12.64 -0.24 -20.81
CA GLY A 98 13.92 0.44 -20.98
C GLY A 98 13.81 1.91 -21.34
N LYS A 99 12.61 2.50 -21.46
CA LYS A 99 12.46 3.94 -21.68
C LYS A 99 12.06 4.64 -20.39
N VAL A 100 12.87 5.63 -20.02
CA VAL A 100 12.64 6.51 -18.88
C VAL A 100 12.35 7.92 -19.38
N VAL A 101 11.26 8.51 -18.90
CA VAL A 101 10.88 9.89 -19.18
C VAL A 101 10.93 10.68 -17.89
N THR A 102 11.61 11.81 -17.88
CA THR A 102 11.56 12.76 -16.76
C THR A 102 10.98 14.08 -17.24
N THR A 103 9.92 14.54 -16.58
CA THR A 103 9.33 15.87 -16.77
C THR A 103 9.69 16.71 -15.55
N ASP A 104 10.41 17.82 -15.74
CA ASP A 104 10.72 18.72 -14.64
C ASP A 104 9.52 19.60 -14.24
N LYS A 105 9.65 20.33 -13.13
CA LYS A 105 8.62 21.21 -12.60
C LYS A 105 8.18 22.33 -13.56
N ASP A 106 8.98 22.64 -14.58
CA ASP A 106 8.71 23.67 -15.59
C ASP A 106 8.10 23.06 -16.87
N GLY A 107 7.88 21.73 -16.88
CA GLY A 107 7.28 20.99 -17.98
C GLY A 107 8.28 20.55 -19.05
N LYS A 108 9.58 20.75 -18.86
CA LYS A 108 10.59 20.26 -19.80
C LYS A 108 10.71 18.74 -19.69
N VAL A 109 10.68 18.08 -20.83
CA VAL A 109 10.75 16.61 -20.93
C VAL A 109 12.13 16.16 -21.37
N THR A 110 12.68 15.17 -20.66
CA THR A 110 13.90 14.44 -21.03
C THR A 110 13.56 12.96 -21.19
N VAL A 111 14.11 12.31 -22.21
CA VAL A 111 13.90 10.89 -22.50
C VAL A 111 15.25 10.19 -22.51
N GLU A 112 15.36 9.09 -21.77
CA GLU A 112 16.51 8.20 -21.70
C GLU A 112 16.07 6.79 -22.13
N ASN A 113 16.86 6.15 -23.00
CA ASN A 113 16.66 4.76 -23.39
C ASN A 113 17.84 3.95 -22.82
N LYS A 114 17.53 2.93 -22.01
CA LYS A 114 18.48 1.99 -21.40
C LYS A 114 18.79 0.82 -22.33
#